data_AF-A0A5B7G6Q3-F1
#
_entry.id   AF-A0A5B7G6Q3-F1
#
_cell.length_a   1.000
_cell.length_b   1.000
_cell.length_c   1.000
_cell.angle_alpha   90.00
_cell.angle_beta   90.00
_cell.angle_gamma   90.00
#
_symmetry.space_group_name_H-M   'P 1'
#
loop_
_entity.id
_entity.type
_entity.pdbx_description
1 polymer ?
#
loop_
_entity_poly.entity_id
_entity_poly.type
_entity_poly.pdbx_seq_one_letter_code
_entity_poly.pdbx_strand_id
1 'polypeptide(L)'
;MLVSHLQEARIVNQDLNLYRRNAELILPDPNTLDELTLDMFRTEFHLKFLWGSKGAVAGSEERHAKFQQVVRTLSERCEPTPGVA
;
A
#
# COMPACT_ATOMS: atom_id res chain seq x y z
N MET A 1 -6.31 24.10 -2.54
CA MET A 1 -5.56 22.85 -2.28
C MET A 1 -5.67 22.44 -0.82
N LEU A 2 -5.01 23.08 0.16
CA LEU A 2 -5.12 22.65 1.57
C LEU A 2 -6.52 22.84 2.16
N VAL A 3 -7.12 24.04 2.01
CA VAL A 3 -8.44 24.36 2.59
C VAL A 3 -9.54 23.44 2.04
N SER A 4 -9.49 23.11 0.74
CA SER A 4 -10.42 22.16 0.13
C SER A 4 -10.27 20.77 0.73
N HIS A 5 -9.06 20.23 0.91
CA HIS A 5 -8.88 18.94 1.59
C HIS A 5 -9.40 18.94 3.04
N LEU A 6 -9.24 20.05 3.76
CA LEU A 6 -9.77 20.18 5.12
C LEU A 6 -11.30 20.28 5.15
N GLN A 7 -11.93 20.82 4.10
CA GLN A 7 -13.38 20.81 3.95
C GLN A 7 -13.87 19.39 3.66
N GLU A 8 -13.25 18.69 2.72
CA GLU A 8 -13.56 17.29 2.42
C GLU A 8 -13.38 16.38 3.64
N ALA A 9 -12.33 16.57 4.43
CA ALA A 9 -12.11 15.79 5.65
C ALA A 9 -13.26 15.93 6.67
N ARG A 10 -13.92 17.10 6.73
CA ARG A 10 -15.11 17.30 7.56
C ARG A 10 -16.30 16.51 7.01
N ILE A 11 -16.50 16.51 5.70
CA ILE A 11 -17.54 15.73 5.03
C ILE A 11 -17.31 14.24 5.31
N VAL A 12 -16.07 13.75 5.15
CA VAL A 12 -15.72 12.36 5.44
C VAL A 12 -16.08 11.98 6.87
N ASN A 13 -15.81 12.86 7.84
CA ASN A 13 -16.14 12.62 9.24
C ASN A 13 -17.66 12.54 9.48
N GLN A 14 -18.44 13.39 8.82
CA GLN A 14 -19.91 13.38 8.89
C GLN A 14 -20.49 12.10 8.27
N ASP A 15 -19.83 11.57 7.22
CA ASP A 15 -20.31 10.44 6.43
C ASP A 15 -19.70 9.08 6.83
N LEU A 16 -18.99 8.96 7.95
CA LEU A 16 -18.37 7.70 8.40
C LEU A 16 -19.35 6.51 8.43
N ASN A 17 -20.59 6.75 8.89
CA ASN A 17 -21.63 5.72 8.92
C ASN A 17 -22.14 5.34 7.52
N LEU A 18 -22.10 6.26 6.56
CA LEU A 18 -22.41 5.97 5.17
C LEU A 18 -21.34 5.07 4.58
N TYR A 19 -20.05 5.40 4.74
CA TYR A 19 -18.96 4.56 4.23
C TYR A 19 -18.97 3.16 4.85
N ARG A 20 -19.23 3.05 6.16
CA ARG A 20 -19.36 1.74 6.81
C ARG A 20 -20.49 0.91 6.21
N ARG A 21 -21.70 1.46 6.10
CA ARG A 21 -22.85 0.74 5.50
C ARG A 21 -22.60 0.35 4.05
N ASN A 22 -21.97 1.23 3.28
CA ASN A 22 -21.62 0.93 1.88
C ASN A 22 -20.58 -0.20 1.81
N ALA A 23 -19.59 -0.22 2.70
CA ALA A 23 -18.63 -1.30 2.79
C ALA A 23 -19.29 -2.63 3.16
N GLU A 24 -20.20 -2.63 4.16
CA GLU A 24 -20.98 -3.80 4.56
C GLU A 24 -21.90 -4.33 3.43
N LEU A 25 -22.38 -3.44 2.55
CA LEU A 25 -23.23 -3.81 1.41
C LEU A 25 -22.42 -4.37 0.22
N ILE A 26 -21.25 -3.80 -0.05
CA ILE A 26 -20.43 -4.11 -1.23
C ILE A 26 -19.52 -5.30 -0.98
N LEU A 27 -18.90 -5.37 0.21
CA LEU A 27 -17.94 -6.42 0.52
C LEU A 27 -18.67 -7.72 0.87
N PRO A 28 -18.20 -8.87 0.37
CA PRO A 28 -18.71 -10.15 0.80
C PRO A 28 -18.41 -10.36 2.29
N ASP A 29 -19.14 -11.28 2.94
CA ASP A 29 -18.86 -11.65 4.32
C ASP A 29 -17.36 -11.99 4.45
N PRO A 30 -16.60 -11.30 5.33
CA PRO A 30 -15.17 -11.54 5.52
C PRO A 30 -14.81 -13.00 5.78
N ASN A 31 -15.73 -13.79 6.35
CA ASN A 31 -15.54 -15.22 6.61
C ASN A 31 -15.55 -16.08 5.33
N THR A 32 -15.92 -15.50 4.19
CA THR A 32 -15.88 -16.16 2.88
C THR A 32 -14.55 -15.99 2.16
N LEU A 33 -13.69 -15.09 2.65
CA LEU A 33 -12.37 -14.85 2.08
C LEU A 33 -11.34 -15.77 2.75
N ASP A 34 -10.47 -16.35 1.93
CA ASP A 34 -9.38 -17.21 2.39
C ASP A 34 -8.39 -16.43 3.29
N GLU A 35 -7.98 -17.05 4.40
CA GLU A 35 -7.14 -16.39 5.42
C GLU A 35 -5.77 -16.00 4.88
N LEU A 36 -5.17 -16.83 4.03
CA LEU A 36 -3.88 -16.52 3.41
C LEU A 36 -4.00 -15.33 2.45
N THR A 37 -5.09 -15.27 1.70
CA THR A 37 -5.42 -14.13 0.84
C THR A 37 -5.59 -12.85 1.67
N LEU A 38 -6.32 -12.90 2.78
CA LEU A 38 -6.47 -11.77 3.69
C LEU A 38 -5.12 -11.32 4.28
N ASP A 39 -4.25 -12.26 4.65
CA ASP A 39 -2.92 -11.95 5.19
C ASP A 39 -2.03 -11.27 4.15
N MET A 40 -2.11 -11.67 2.87
CA MET A 40 -1.37 -11.03 1.78
C MET A 40 -1.67 -9.53 1.66
N PHE A 41 -2.90 -9.09 1.98
CA PHE A 41 -3.29 -7.67 1.92
C PHE A 41 -2.94 -6.87 3.19
N ARG A 42 -2.34 -7.49 4.21
CA ARG A 42 -1.91 -6.79 5.43
C ARG A 42 -0.61 -6.04 5.22
N THR A 43 -0.49 -4.88 5.86
CA THR A 43 0.74 -4.06 5.78
C THR A 43 1.94 -4.77 6.40
N GLU A 44 1.70 -5.54 7.46
CA GLU A 44 2.69 -6.34 8.18
C GLU A 44 3.26 -7.45 7.30
N PHE A 45 2.40 -8.08 6.50
CA PHE A 45 2.82 -9.05 5.50
C PHE A 45 3.75 -8.38 4.48
N HIS A 46 3.31 -7.27 3.87
CA HIS A 46 4.13 -6.53 2.90
C HIS A 46 5.48 -6.08 3.49
N LEU A 47 5.49 -5.62 4.75
CA LEU A 47 6.70 -5.21 5.44
C LEU A 47 7.70 -6.36 5.59
N LYS A 48 7.23 -7.52 6.04
CA LYS A 48 8.09 -8.70 6.19
C LYS A 48 8.49 -9.30 4.84
N PHE A 49 7.58 -9.30 3.87
CA PHE A 49 7.83 -9.81 2.53
C PHE A 49 8.93 -9.03 1.80
N LEU A 50 8.87 -7.69 1.84
CA LEU A 50 9.82 -6.84 1.12
C LEU A 50 11.17 -6.71 1.82
N TRP A 51 11.20 -6.69 3.17
CA TRP A 51 12.40 -6.32 3.93
C TRP A 51 12.87 -7.37 4.95
N GLY A 52 12.16 -8.49 5.10
CA GLY A 52 12.42 -9.50 6.12
C GLY A 52 12.19 -8.98 7.54
N SER A 53 12.31 -9.86 8.55
CA SER A 53 11.99 -9.51 9.95
C SER A 53 12.82 -8.34 10.51
N LYS A 54 14.10 -8.22 10.13
CA LYS A 54 14.98 -7.14 10.60
C LYS A 54 14.78 -5.85 9.81
N GLY A 55 14.60 -5.92 8.49
CA GLY A 55 14.42 -4.73 7.66
C GLY A 55 13.03 -4.11 7.80
N ALA A 56 12.02 -4.90 8.19
CA ALA A 56 10.67 -4.41 8.43
C ALA A 56 10.59 -3.29 9.47
N VAL A 57 11.48 -3.27 10.48
CA VAL A 57 11.50 -2.26 11.55
C VAL A 57 12.39 -1.04 11.24
N ALA A 58 13.04 -1.00 10.08
CA ALA A 58 13.88 0.14 9.67
C ALA A 58 13.04 1.43 9.47
N GLY A 59 13.69 2.58 9.31
CA GLY A 59 13.00 3.83 9.03
C GLY A 59 12.21 3.77 7.72
N SER A 60 11.03 4.39 7.66
CA SER A 60 10.23 4.45 6.42
C SER A 60 11.04 5.02 5.26
N GLU A 61 11.73 6.14 5.48
CA GLU A 61 12.58 6.79 4.47
C GLU A 61 13.66 5.85 3.92
N GLU A 62 14.36 5.12 4.80
CA GLU A 62 15.39 4.16 4.40
C GLU A 62 14.80 3.03 3.55
N ARG A 63 13.65 2.48 3.96
CA ARG A 63 12.97 1.39 3.24
C ARG A 63 12.54 1.84 1.84
N HIS A 64 11.98 3.05 1.72
CA HIS A 64 11.56 3.60 0.43
C HIS A 64 12.74 3.89 -0.49
N ALA A 65 13.82 4.50 0.04
CA ALA A 65 15.02 4.79 -0.75
C ALA A 65 15.67 3.49 -1.29
N LYS A 66 15.78 2.45 -0.45
CA LYS A 66 16.25 1.13 -0.89
C LYS A 66 15.33 0.50 -1.93
N PHE A 67 14.01 0.58 -1.74
CA PHE A 67 13.07 -0.01 -2.68
C PHE A 67 13.11 0.68 -4.05
N GLN A 68 13.26 2.01 -4.08
CA GLN A 68 13.46 2.76 -5.33
C GLN A 68 14.70 2.28 -6.10
N GLN A 69 15.81 2.02 -5.40
CA GLN A 69 17.02 1.46 -6.02
C GLN A 69 16.79 0.06 -6.58
N VAL A 70 16.08 -0.81 -5.84
CA VAL A 70 15.73 -2.17 -6.28
C VAL A 70 14.87 -2.12 -7.53
N VAL A 71 13.77 -1.36 -7.53
CA VAL A 71 12.85 -1.25 -8.67
C VAL A 71 13.55 -0.65 -9.89
N ARG A 72 14.41 0.35 -9.71
CA ARG A 72 15.22 0.90 -10.81
C ARG A 72 16.12 -0.17 -11.43
N THR A 73 16.87 -0.89 -10.60
CA THR A 73 17.77 -1.95 -11.07
C THR A 73 17.00 -3.06 -11.79
N LEU A 74 15.83 -3.45 -11.28
CA LEU A 74 14.98 -4.45 -11.93
C LEU A 74 14.43 -3.95 -13.26
N SER A 75 13.99 -2.69 -13.33
CA SER A 75 13.52 -2.07 -14.58
C SER A 75 14.62 -2.06 -15.65
N GLU A 76 15.84 -1.63 -15.32
CA GLU A 76 16.98 -1.65 -16.24
C GLU A 76 17.35 -3.06 -16.72
N ARG A 77 17.20 -4.07 -15.85
CA ARG A 77 17.43 -5.49 -16.20
C ARG A 77 16.35 -6.05 -17.13
N CYS A 78 15.10 -5.69 -16.89
CA CYS A 78 13.94 -6.16 -17.66
C CYS A 78 13.83 -5.47 -19.02
N GLU A 79 14.13 -4.17 -19.06
CA GLU A 79 14.01 -3.30 -20.24
C GLU A 79 15.31 -2.51 -20.42
N PRO A 80 16.39 -3.13 -20.92
CA PRO A 80 17.66 -2.45 -21.12
C PRO A 80 17.47 -1.33 -22.12
N THR A 81 17.79 -0.09 -21.74
CA THR A 81 17.79 1.01 -22.70
C THR A 81 18.89 0.73 -23.73
N PRO A 82 18.59 0.66 -25.04
CA PRO A 82 19.62 0.46 -26.04
C PRO A 82 20.63 1.60 -25.91
N GLY A 83 21.91 1.22 -25.74
CA GLY A 83 22.97 2.11 -25.30
C GLY A 83 22.97 3.44 -26.04
N VAL A 84 23.06 4.53 -25.28
CA VAL A 84 23.71 5.74 -25.80
C VAL A 84 25.16 5.33 -26.05
N ALA A 85 25.52 5.24 -27.32
CA ALA A 85 26.85 4.88 -27.80
C ALA A 85 27.96 5.72 -27.15
#